data_AF-A0A9J7BPX9-F1
#
_entry.id   AF-A0A9J7BPX9-F1
#
_cell.length_a   1.000
_cell.length_b   1.000
_cell.length_c   1.000
_cell.angle_alpha   90.00
_cell.angle_beta   90.00
_cell.angle_gamma   90.00
#
_symmetry.space_group_name_H-M   'P 1'
#
loop_
_entity.id
_entity.type
_entity.pdbx_description
1 polymer ?
#
loop_
_entity_poly.entity_id
_entity_poly.type
_entity_poly.pdbx_seq_one_letter_code
_entity_poly.pdbx_strand_id
1 'polypeptide(L)' 'MLGISTKSAESHRAKIMEKLNIHDTAGLVRYAVREGVIQP' A
#
# COMPACT_ATOMS: atom_id res chain seq x y z
N MET A 1 4.63 -15.27 -6.01
CA MET A 1 5.21 -14.61 -4.82
C MET A 1 6.33 -13.68 -5.28
N LEU A 2 6.39 -12.45 -4.78
CA LEU A 2 7.33 -11.40 -5.25
C LEU A 2 8.80 -11.59 -4.79
N GLY A 3 9.15 -12.72 -4.17
CA GLY A 3 10.51 -12.99 -3.68
C GLY A 3 10.98 -12.09 -2.52
N ILE A 4 10.10 -11.27 -1.95
CA ILE A 4 10.42 -10.35 -0.86
C ILE A 4 9.97 -10.90 0.49
N SER A 5 10.72 -10.56 1.55
CA SER A 5 10.31 -10.86 2.92
C SER A 5 9.07 -10.04 3.32
N THR A 6 8.33 -10.54 4.31
CA THR A 6 7.21 -9.81 4.93
C THR A 6 7.65 -8.45 5.46
N LYS A 7 8.78 -8.39 6.18
CA LYS A 7 9.38 -7.15 6.69
C LYS A 7 9.69 -6.14 5.57
N SER A 8 10.17 -6.63 4.44
CA SER A 8 10.39 -5.79 3.26
C SER A 8 9.06 -5.24 2.74
N ALA A 9 8.03 -6.07 2.58
CA ALA A 9 6.71 -5.62 2.13
C ALA A 9 6.11 -4.56 3.08
N GLU A 10 6.23 -4.76 4.40
CA GLU A 10 5.78 -3.79 5.41
C GLU A 10 6.51 -2.46 5.29
N SER A 11 7.83 -2.49 5.08
CA SER A 11 8.65 -1.28 4.91
C SER A 11 8.25 -0.48 3.66
N HIS A 12 7.93 -1.17 2.55
CA HIS A 12 7.42 -0.50 1.35
C HIS A 12 6.04 0.09 1.59
N ARG A 13 5.14 -0.64 2.27
CA ARG A 13 3.80 -0.16 2.63
C ARG A 13 3.87 1.12 3.46
N ALA A 14 4.71 1.15 4.50
CA ALA A 14 4.90 2.32 5.36
C ALA A 14 5.36 3.55 4.56
N LYS A 15 6.34 3.39 3.66
CA LYS A 15 6.81 4.48 2.79
C LYS A 15 5.75 5.00 1.84
N ILE A 16 4.92 4.11 1.28
CA ILE A 16 3.81 4.52 0.40
C ILE A 16 2.76 5.30 1.20
N MET A 17 2.42 4.80 2.38
CA MET A 17 1.48 5.45 3.30
C MET A 17 1.95 6.85 3.70
N GLU A 18 3.21 7.01 4.06
CA GLU A 18 3.83 8.31 4.35
C GLU A 18 3.73 9.27 3.16
N LYS A 19 4.13 8.82 1.97
CA LYS A 19 4.10 9.63 0.73
C LYS A 19 2.69 10.08 0.34
N LEU A 20 1.68 9.26 0.62
CA LEU A 20 0.28 9.54 0.31
C LEU A 20 -0.45 10.21 1.48
N ASN A 21 0.21 10.45 2.61
CA ASN A 21 -0.39 10.93 3.85
C ASN A 21 -1.58 10.06 4.33
N ILE A 22 -1.47 8.74 4.13
CA ILE A 22 -2.47 7.74 4.50
C ILE A 22 -2.00 7.02 5.76
N HIS A 23 -2.88 6.93 6.76
CA HIS A 23 -2.51 6.45 8.08
C HIS A 23 -3.01 5.03 8.39
N ASP A 24 -3.82 4.44 7.53
CA ASP A 24 -4.33 3.08 7.71
C ASP A 24 -4.38 2.27 6.39
N THR A 25 -4.41 0.94 6.53
CA THR A 25 -4.43 0.01 5.38
C THR A 25 -5.68 0.17 4.53
N ALA A 26 -6.83 0.42 5.15
CA ALA A 26 -8.09 0.55 4.41
C ALA A 26 -8.10 1.83 3.56
N GLY A 27 -7.50 2.91 4.05
CA GLY A 27 -7.26 4.14 3.30
C GLY A 27 -6.36 3.89 2.10
N LEU A 28 -5.31 3.08 2.26
CA LEU A 28 -4.40 2.73 1.17
C LEU A 28 -5.11 1.89 0.10
N VAL A 29 -5.94 0.93 0.50
CA VAL A 29 -6.73 0.10 -0.41
C VAL A 29 -7.78 0.95 -1.14
N ARG A 30 -8.53 1.79 -0.41
CA ARG A 30 -9.52 2.71 -1.02
C ARG A 30 -8.87 3.65 -2.02
N TYR A 31 -7.69 4.19 -1.71
CA TYR A 31 -6.90 4.99 -2.64
C TYR A 31 -6.57 4.19 -3.89
N ALA A 32 -6.03 2.98 -3.75
CA ALA A 32 -5.62 2.16 -4.89
C ALA A 32 -6.80 1.78 -5.81
N VAL A 33 -7.99 1.54 -5.26
CA VAL A 33 -9.22 1.31 -6.05
C VAL A 33 -9.67 2.59 -6.75
N ARG A 34 -9.70 3.73 -6.04
CA ARG A 34 -10.13 5.01 -6.60
C ARG A 34 -9.24 5.48 -7.76
N GLU A 35 -7.93 5.29 -7.63
CA GLU A 35 -6.96 5.64 -8.67
C GLU A 35 -6.86 4.57 -9.78
N GLY A 36 -7.61 3.47 -9.70
CA GLY A 36 -7.59 2.39 -10.69
C GLY A 36 -6.29 1.58 -10.71
N VAL A 37 -5.45 1.69 -9.67
CA VAL A 37 -4.19 0.92 -9.53
C VAL A 37 -4.49 -0.56 -9.33
N ILE A 38 -5.61 -0.87 -8.67
CA ILE A 38 -6.11 -2.24 -8.49
C ILE A 38 -7.61 -2.29 -8.78
N GLN A 39 -8.07 -3.43 -9.27
CA GLN A 39 -9.47 -3.73 -9.49
C GLN A 39 -10.06 -4.40 -8.22
N PRO A 40 -11.34 -4.16 -7.89
CA PRO A 40 -12.01 -4.86 -6.79
C PRO A 40 -12.03 -6.39 -6.96
#